data_AF-A0A6C0D6T4-F1
#
_entry.id   AF-A0A6C0D6T4-F1
#
_cell.length_a   1.000
_cell.length_b   1.000
_cell.length_c   1.000
_cell.angle_alpha   90.00
_cell.angle_beta   90.00
_cell.angle_gamma   90.00
#
_symmetry.space_group_name_H-M   'P 1'
#
loop_
_entity.id
_entity.type
_entity.pdbx_description
1 polymer ?
#
loop_
_entity_poly.entity_id
_entity_poly.type
_entity_poly.pdbx_seq_one_letter_code
_entity_poly.pdbx_strand_id
1 'polypeptide(L)'
;MSLTQKEDVASLIRNYVHYDNLASQFWKQTQNARAVRDDYEKRVIEELKKNNMENAIIQIVGGKLKIVEEKHASPLTFKSLEESLHDYYSSKKKVDETSDVVKYVKGARTFETNMKLKKIPQLPPQPGPKV
;
A
#
# COMPACT_ATOMS: atom_id res chain seq x y z
N MET A 1 36.78 -20.21 -5.74
CA MET A 1 36.21 -18.89 -6.08
C MET A 1 36.25 -18.71 -7.59
N SER A 2 35.21 -18.08 -8.14
CA SER A 2 34.95 -17.74 -9.55
C SER A 2 34.29 -18.82 -10.43
N LEU A 3 33.04 -18.55 -10.81
CA LEU A 3 32.43 -18.90 -12.10
C LEU A 3 31.27 -17.90 -12.34
N THR A 4 31.61 -16.62 -12.53
CA THR A 4 30.63 -15.63 -13.01
C THR A 4 30.40 -15.92 -14.49
N GLN A 5 29.43 -16.78 -14.79
CA GLN A 5 28.90 -16.91 -16.15
C GLN A 5 28.41 -15.53 -16.57
N LYS A 6 28.86 -15.03 -17.73
CA LYS A 6 28.22 -13.90 -18.40
C LYS A 6 26.80 -14.36 -18.75
N GLU A 7 25.83 -14.00 -17.92
CA GLU A 7 24.42 -14.20 -18.26
C GLU A 7 24.12 -13.36 -19.51
N ASP A 8 23.69 -14.02 -20.58
CA ASP A 8 23.19 -13.32 -21.74
C ASP A 8 21.89 -12.57 -21.39
N VAL A 9 21.66 -11.46 -22.07
CA VAL A 9 20.50 -10.58 -21.87
C VAL A 9 19.18 -11.36 -21.93
N ALA A 10 19.10 -12.36 -22.81
CA ALA A 10 17.94 -13.23 -22.92
C ALA A 10 17.66 -14.04 -21.63
N SER A 11 18.70 -14.45 -20.89
CA SER A 11 18.55 -15.13 -19.59
C SER A 11 18.06 -14.18 -18.52
N LEU A 12 18.65 -12.98 -18.45
CA LEU A 12 18.25 -11.92 -17.51
C LEU A 12 16.78 -11.55 -17.67
N ILE A 13 16.33 -11.36 -18.92
CA ILE A 13 14.93 -11.04 -19.23
C ILE A 13 14.00 -12.19 -18.84
N ARG A 14 14.36 -13.45 -19.13
CA ARG A 14 13.55 -14.62 -18.75
C ARG A 14 13.39 -14.73 -17.24
N ASN A 15 14.49 -14.60 -16.50
CA ASN A 15 14.48 -14.64 -15.04
C ASN A 15 13.66 -13.47 -14.47
N TYR A 16 13.84 -12.26 -14.99
CA TYR A 16 13.04 -11.10 -14.60
C TYR A 16 11.54 -11.36 -14.78
N VAL A 17 11.12 -11.82 -15.96
CA VAL A 17 9.71 -12.09 -16.26
C VAL A 17 9.16 -13.22 -15.39
N HIS A 18 9.94 -14.27 -15.14
CA HIS A 18 9.54 -15.37 -14.26
C HIS A 18 9.24 -14.87 -12.85
N TYR A 19 10.16 -14.13 -12.24
CA TYR A 19 10.00 -13.64 -10.87
C TYR A 19 8.97 -12.51 -10.76
N ASP A 20 8.82 -11.65 -11.78
CA ASP A 20 7.76 -10.63 -11.84
C ASP A 20 6.36 -11.27 -11.82
N ASN A 21 6.17 -12.32 -12.62
CA ASN A 21 4.93 -13.08 -12.64
C ASN A 21 4.69 -13.80 -11.30
N LEU A 22 5.72 -14.40 -10.70
CA LEU A 22 5.63 -15.08 -9.41
C LEU A 22 5.27 -14.10 -8.28
N ALA A 23 5.93 -12.95 -8.22
CA ALA A 23 5.62 -11.88 -7.27
C ALA A 23 4.17 -11.40 -7.43
N SER A 24 3.71 -11.22 -8.67
CA SER A 24 2.33 -10.85 -8.98
C SER A 24 1.32 -11.91 -8.49
N GLN A 25 1.65 -13.20 -8.61
CA GLN A 25 0.81 -14.28 -8.11
C GLN A 25 0.76 -14.31 -6.58
N PHE A 26 1.90 -14.23 -5.91
CA PHE A 26 1.96 -14.18 -4.44
C PHE A 26 1.25 -12.95 -3.88
N TRP A 27 1.35 -11.81 -4.56
CA TRP A 27 0.61 -10.62 -4.18
C TRP A 27 -0.90 -10.87 -4.21
N LYS A 28 -1.43 -11.43 -5.31
CA LYS A 28 -2.86 -11.78 -5.43
C LYS A 28 -3.30 -12.76 -4.34
N GLN A 29 -2.52 -13.81 -4.10
CA GLN A 29 -2.79 -14.80 -3.05
C GLN A 29 -2.82 -14.15 -1.67
N THR A 30 -1.86 -13.26 -1.39
CA THR A 30 -1.79 -12.51 -0.11
C THR A 30 -2.98 -11.58 0.06
N GLN A 31 -3.37 -10.85 -0.99
CA GLN A 31 -4.55 -9.98 -0.96
C GLN A 31 -5.82 -10.78 -0.68
N ASN A 32 -6.00 -11.91 -1.36
CA ASN A 32 -7.15 -12.78 -1.14
C ASN A 32 -7.17 -13.34 0.29
N ALA A 33 -6.04 -13.85 0.78
CA ALA A 33 -5.94 -14.38 2.14
C ALA A 33 -6.26 -13.31 3.20
N ARG A 34 -5.78 -12.07 3.02
CA ARG A 34 -6.12 -10.94 3.90
C ARG A 34 -7.61 -10.61 3.84
N ALA A 35 -8.19 -10.51 2.65
CA ALA A 35 -9.62 -10.21 2.49
C ALA A 35 -10.51 -11.25 3.18
N VAL A 36 -10.21 -12.54 2.98
CA VAL A 36 -10.95 -13.64 3.63
C VAL A 36 -10.76 -13.60 5.15
N ARG A 37 -9.53 -13.40 5.64
CA ARG A 37 -9.27 -13.25 7.07
C ARG A 37 -10.07 -12.09 7.67
N ASP A 38 -10.04 -10.92 7.03
CA ASP A 38 -10.70 -9.71 7.54
C ASP A 38 -12.23 -9.87 7.55
N ASP A 39 -12.81 -10.62 6.60
CA ASP A 39 -14.23 -10.99 6.60
C ASP A 39 -14.58 -11.91 7.78
N TYR A 40 -13.77 -12.95 8.05
CA TYR A 40 -13.96 -13.79 9.24
C TYR A 40 -13.77 -13.01 10.55
N GLU A 41 -12.78 -12.12 10.61
CA GLU A 41 -12.52 -11.29 11.78
C GLU A 41 -13.74 -10.42 12.12
N LYS A 42 -14.34 -9.77 11.12
CA LYS A 42 -15.58 -8.99 11.30
C LYS A 42 -16.71 -9.85 11.85
N ARG A 43 -16.95 -11.03 11.25
CA ARG A 43 -18.00 -11.95 11.69
C ARG A 43 -17.77 -12.44 13.12
N VAL A 44 -16.52 -12.77 13.47
CA VAL A 44 -16.16 -13.18 14.82
C VAL A 44 -16.42 -12.04 15.82
N ILE A 45 -16.00 -10.81 15.51
CA ILE A 45 -16.25 -9.64 16.35
C ILE A 45 -17.77 -9.42 16.52
N GLU A 46 -18.54 -9.49 15.44
CA GLU A 46 -19.99 -9.34 15.48
C GLU A 46 -20.66 -10.39 16.37
N GLU A 47 -20.29 -11.65 16.24
CA GLU A 47 -20.83 -12.73 17.08
C GLU A 47 -20.41 -12.59 18.55
N LEU A 48 -19.17 -12.21 18.83
CA LEU A 48 -18.72 -11.95 20.20
C LEU A 48 -19.49 -10.78 20.83
N LYS A 49 -19.75 -9.71 20.07
CA LYS A 49 -20.57 -8.57 20.50
C LYS A 49 -22.01 -8.98 20.80
N LYS A 50 -22.65 -9.72 19.89
CA LYS A 50 -24.03 -10.23 20.09
C LYS A 50 -24.17 -11.07 21.37
N ASN A 51 -23.11 -11.76 21.75
CA ASN A 51 -23.08 -12.61 22.94
C ASN A 51 -22.47 -11.92 24.18
N ASN A 52 -22.23 -10.60 24.16
CA ASN A 52 -21.62 -9.82 25.25
C ASN A 52 -20.23 -10.34 25.69
N MET A 53 -19.43 -10.88 24.75
CA MET A 53 -18.11 -11.48 24.99
C MET A 53 -16.95 -10.60 24.49
N GLU A 54 -17.11 -9.28 24.50
CA GLU A 54 -16.10 -8.36 23.93
C GLU A 54 -14.74 -8.43 24.63
N ASN A 55 -14.73 -8.80 25.91
CA ASN A 55 -13.52 -8.93 26.73
C ASN A 55 -12.96 -10.37 26.77
N ALA A 56 -13.52 -11.30 25.99
CA ALA A 56 -13.11 -12.69 26.02
C ALA A 56 -11.69 -12.88 25.45
N ILE A 57 -10.95 -13.83 26.05
CA ILE A 57 -9.65 -14.28 25.55
C ILE A 57 -9.83 -15.67 24.93
N ILE A 58 -9.59 -15.79 23.64
CA ILE A 58 -9.74 -17.03 22.88
C ILE A 58 -8.37 -17.71 22.81
N GLN A 59 -8.26 -18.92 23.36
CA GLN A 59 -7.04 -19.72 23.28
C GLN A 59 -7.01 -20.49 21.95
N ILE A 60 -5.89 -20.41 21.23
CA ILE A 60 -5.64 -21.17 20.00
C ILE A 60 -4.30 -21.92 20.10
N VAL A 61 -4.06 -22.83 19.15
CA VAL A 61 -2.75 -23.47 19.02
C VAL A 61 -1.72 -22.39 18.66
N GLY A 62 -0.72 -22.22 19.51
CA GLY A 62 0.35 -21.23 19.31
C GLY A 62 0.06 -19.82 19.83
N GLY A 63 -1.09 -19.56 20.48
CA GLY A 63 -1.33 -18.21 21.04
C GLY A 63 -2.72 -17.95 21.61
N LYS A 64 -3.02 -16.66 21.81
CA LYS A 64 -4.30 -16.15 22.31
C LYS A 64 -4.78 -15.01 21.42
N LEU A 65 -6.09 -14.89 21.24
CA LEU A 65 -6.74 -13.77 20.57
C LEU A 65 -7.59 -13.00 21.58
N LYS A 66 -7.64 -11.69 21.44
CA LYS A 66 -8.55 -10.81 22.18
C LYS A 66 -8.96 -9.67 21.26
N ILE A 67 -10.16 -9.13 21.46
CA ILE A 67 -10.56 -7.90 20.77
C ILE A 67 -9.71 -6.76 21.34
N VAL A 68 -9.15 -5.95 20.46
CA VAL A 68 -8.42 -4.73 20.80
C VAL A 68 -8.93 -3.58 19.95
N GLU A 69 -8.94 -2.39 20.53
CA GLU A 69 -9.17 -1.16 19.77
C GLU A 69 -7.82 -0.69 19.20
N GLU A 70 -7.66 -0.78 17.89
CA GLU A 70 -6.52 -0.19 17.20
C GLU A 70 -6.85 1.21 16.71
N LYS A 71 -6.03 2.18 17.13
CA LYS A 71 -6.08 3.54 16.60
C LYS A 71 -5.08 3.66 15.47
N HIS A 72 -5.57 3.83 14.25
CA HIS A 72 -4.73 4.16 13.12
C HIS A 72 -4.67 5.67 12.95
N ALA A 73 -3.47 6.24 13.10
CA ALA A 73 -3.24 7.62 12.70
C ALA A 73 -3.25 7.71 11.18
N SER A 74 -4.07 8.60 10.62
CA SER A 74 -4.05 8.89 9.19
C SER A 74 -2.66 9.37 8.77
N PRO A 75 -2.14 8.95 7.60
CA PRO A 75 -0.88 9.46 7.08
C PRO A 75 -0.91 10.98 6.97
N LEU A 76 0.20 11.65 7.30
CA LEU A 76 0.33 13.08 7.10
C LEU A 76 0.48 13.38 5.60
N THR A 77 -0.64 13.68 4.96
CA THR A 77 -0.71 14.13 3.57
C THR A 77 -0.50 15.63 3.48
N PHE A 78 -0.16 16.15 2.29
CA PHE A 78 -0.11 17.60 2.08
C PHE A 78 -1.44 18.27 2.35
N LYS A 79 -2.56 17.61 2.03
CA LYS A 79 -3.91 18.12 2.31
C LYS A 79 -4.15 18.24 3.83
N SER A 80 -3.87 17.18 4.59
CA SER A 80 -4.03 17.22 6.05
C SER A 80 -3.05 18.19 6.71
N LEU A 81 -1.86 18.38 6.13
CA LEU A 81 -0.88 19.37 6.60
C LEU A 81 -1.39 20.80 6.34
N GLU A 82 -1.92 21.06 5.15
CA GLU A 82 -2.51 22.34 4.75
C GLU A 82 -3.70 22.70 5.65
N GLU A 83 -4.65 21.78 5.84
CA GLU A 83 -5.77 21.95 6.78
C GLU A 83 -5.28 22.24 8.21
N SER A 84 -4.31 21.46 8.70
CA SER A 84 -3.74 21.67 10.05
C SER A 84 -3.02 23.01 10.21
N LEU A 85 -2.39 23.51 9.15
CA LEU A 85 -1.70 24.80 9.16
C LEU A 85 -2.71 25.96 9.15
N HIS A 86 -3.77 25.88 8.35
CA HIS A 86 -4.87 26.84 8.40
C HIS A 86 -5.47 26.92 9.81
N ASP A 87 -5.77 25.78 10.42
CA ASP A 87 -6.27 25.70 11.79
C ASP A 87 -5.28 26.29 12.80
N TYR A 88 -3.99 26.02 12.64
CA TYR A 88 -2.94 26.58 13.47
C TYR A 88 -2.87 28.11 13.39
N TYR A 89 -2.81 28.69 12.18
CA TYR A 89 -2.75 30.14 12.00
C TYR A 89 -4.02 30.83 12.49
N SER A 90 -5.19 30.23 12.22
CA SER A 90 -6.49 30.69 12.73
C SER A 90 -6.53 30.71 14.26
N SER A 91 -6.11 29.61 14.91
CA SER A 91 -6.07 29.50 16.37
C SER A 91 -5.14 30.53 17.02
N LYS A 92 -4.05 30.91 16.33
CA LYS A 92 -3.07 31.90 16.79
C LYS A 92 -3.42 33.32 16.38
N LYS A 93 -4.51 33.55 15.63
CA LYS A 93 -4.90 34.85 15.05
C LYS A 93 -3.76 35.52 14.30
N LYS A 94 -2.94 34.73 13.60
CA LYS A 94 -1.83 35.19 12.77
C LYS A 94 -2.24 35.23 11.31
N VAL A 95 -1.47 35.96 10.50
CA VAL A 95 -1.60 35.91 9.04
C VAL A 95 -1.36 34.48 8.58
N ASP A 96 -2.22 34.02 7.69
CA ASP A 96 -2.20 32.67 7.18
C ASP A 96 -1.15 32.55 6.06
N GLU A 97 -0.01 31.94 6.38
CA GLU A 97 1.09 31.69 5.46
C GLU A 97 1.12 30.23 4.96
N THR A 98 0.02 29.48 5.15
CA THR A 98 -0.06 28.05 4.85
C THR A 98 0.39 27.74 3.42
N SER A 99 -0.07 28.52 2.45
CA SER A 99 0.27 28.35 1.03
C SER A 99 1.78 28.41 0.78
N ASP A 100 2.48 29.35 1.42
CA ASP A 100 3.91 29.54 1.24
C ASP A 100 4.72 28.42 1.91
N VAL A 101 4.30 28.00 3.11
CA VAL A 101 4.88 26.87 3.82
C VAL A 101 4.74 25.57 3.00
N VAL A 102 3.53 25.27 2.53
CA VAL A 102 3.28 24.06 1.71
C VAL A 102 4.08 24.10 0.42
N LYS A 103 4.17 25.26 -0.24
CA LYS A 103 4.98 25.44 -1.47
C LYS A 103 6.47 25.22 -1.19
N TYR A 104 6.99 25.75 -0.09
CA TYR A 104 8.38 25.54 0.32
C TYR A 104 8.68 24.06 0.57
N VAL A 105 7.83 23.37 1.35
CA VAL A 105 8.00 21.95 1.66
C VAL A 105 7.94 21.09 0.38
N LYS A 106 7.06 21.41 -0.56
CA LYS A 106 7.01 20.74 -1.86
C LYS A 106 8.29 20.97 -2.68
N GLY A 107 8.83 22.18 -2.67
CA GLY A 107 10.06 22.54 -3.40
C GLY A 107 11.33 21.96 -2.79
N ALA A 108 11.37 21.74 -1.47
CA ALA A 108 12.51 21.15 -0.77
C ALA A 108 12.59 19.61 -0.91
N ARG A 109 11.60 18.97 -1.52
CA ARG A 109 11.61 17.51 -1.71
C ARG A 109 12.69 17.09 -2.69
N THR A 110 13.50 16.11 -2.28
CA THR A 110 14.42 15.40 -3.16
C THR A 110 13.69 14.31 -3.93
N PHE A 111 14.06 14.14 -5.20
CA PHE A 111 13.52 13.10 -6.07
C PHE A 111 14.66 12.21 -6.55
N GLU A 112 14.47 10.89 -6.43
CA GLU A 112 15.38 9.91 -6.99
C GLU A 112 14.75 9.32 -8.25
N THR A 113 15.45 9.41 -9.39
CA THR A 113 14.99 8.85 -10.66
C THR A 113 15.75 7.56 -10.94
N ASN A 114 15.04 6.44 -10.96
CA ASN A 114 15.59 5.13 -11.28
C ASN A 114 14.99 4.59 -12.57
N MET A 115 15.84 4.04 -13.45
CA MET A 115 15.37 3.29 -14.62
C MET A 115 14.77 1.96 -14.16
N LYS A 116 13.59 1.62 -14.71
CA LYS A 116 12.92 0.36 -14.38
C LYS A 116 12.29 -0.28 -15.61
N LEU A 117 12.25 -1.61 -15.63
CA LEU A 117 11.47 -2.36 -16.61
C LEU A 117 9.97 -2.22 -16.28
N LYS A 118 9.14 -1.96 -17.29
CA LYS A 118 7.69 -1.85 -17.16
C LYS A 118 7.02 -2.75 -18.20
N LYS A 119 6.20 -3.69 -17.74
CA LYS A 119 5.38 -4.54 -18.61
C LYS A 119 4.26 -3.70 -19.22
N ILE A 120 4.17 -3.68 -20.55
CA ILE A 120 3.11 -2.96 -21.29
C ILE A 120 2.09 -4.01 -21.78
N PRO A 121 0.79 -3.85 -21.51
CA PRO A 121 -0.24 -4.72 -22.07
C PRO A 121 -0.27 -4.58 -23.59
N GLN A 122 -0.26 -5.69 -24.32
CA GLN A 122 -0.45 -5.66 -25.76
C GLN A 122 -1.94 -5.50 -26.05
N LEU A 123 -2.33 -4.38 -26.66
CA LEU A 123 -3.69 -4.17 -27.15
C LEU A 123 -3.97 -5.13 -28.32
N PRO A 124 -5.20 -5.63 -28.49
CA PRO A 124 -5.56 -6.44 -29.65
C PRO A 124 -5.28 -5.64 -30.93
N PRO A 125 -4.87 -6.31 -32.03
CA PRO A 125 -4.66 -5.66 -33.31
C PRO A 125 -5.94 -4.90 -33.71
N GLN A 126 -5.81 -3.61 -34.04
CA GLN A 126 -6.94 -2.87 -34.59
C GLN A 126 -7.32 -3.51 -35.93
N PRO A 127 -8.61 -3.82 -36.18
CA PRO A 127 -9.04 -4.25 -37.50
C PRO A 127 -8.69 -3.15 -38.50
N GLY A 128 -8.00 -3.54 -39.59
CA GLY A 128 -7.55 -2.60 -40.62
C GLY A 128 -8.71 -1.79 -41.22
N PRO A 129 -8.43 -0.62 -41.82
CA PRO A 129 -9.46 0.21 -42.44
C PRO A 129 -10.25 -0.61 -43.47
N LYS A 130 -11.58 -0.58 -43.36
CA LYS A 130 -12.48 -1.14 -44.37
C LYS A 130 -12.26 -0.35 -45.66
N VAL A 131 -11.78 -1.04 -46.69
CA VAL A 131 -11.61 -0.53 -48.06
C VAL A 131 -12.99 -0.42 -48.72
#